data_AF-A0A397VQ60-F1
#
_entry.id   AF-A0A397VQ60-F1
#
_cell.length_a   1.000
_cell.length_b   1.000
_cell.length_c   1.000
_cell.angle_alpha   90.00
_cell.angle_beta   90.00
_cell.angle_gamma   90.00
#
_symmetry.space_group_name_H-M   'P 1'
#
loop_
_entity.id
_entity.type
_entity.pdbx_description
1 polymer ?
#
loop_
_entity_poly.entity_id
_entity_poly.type
_entity_poly.pdbx_seq_one_letter_code
_entity_poly.pdbx_strand_id
1 'polypeptide(L)' 'PISINPKQKNRILKRRIARAIFEKRYNLPKQRKPYIHESRHVHAMRRPRGPGGRFLNTNDTANARR' A
#
# COMPACT_ATOMS: atom_id res chain seq x y z
N PRO A 1 -1.61 -27.90 19.88
CA PRO A 1 -0.48 -27.11 19.35
C PRO A 1 -0.03 -27.66 18.00
N ILE A 2 0.08 -26.82 16.97
CA ILE A 2 0.48 -27.28 15.63
C ILE A 2 1.95 -27.69 15.68
N SER A 3 2.26 -28.89 15.17
CA SER A 3 3.64 -29.35 15.03
C SER A 3 4.37 -28.42 14.08
N ILE A 4 5.42 -27.77 14.57
CA ILE A 4 6.25 -26.84 13.81
C ILE A 4 7.64 -27.45 13.59
N ASN A 5 8.34 -26.99 12.56
CA ASN A 5 9.70 -27.41 12.32
C ASN A 5 10.58 -27.16 13.57
N PRO A 6 11.21 -28.20 14.15
CA PRO A 6 12.02 -28.06 15.36
C PRO A 6 13.13 -27.02 15.24
N LYS A 7 13.76 -26.90 14.06
CA LYS A 7 14.84 -25.93 13.80
C LYS A 7 14.37 -24.47 13.88
N GLN A 8 13.07 -24.22 13.71
CA GLN A 8 12.50 -22.88 13.62
C GLN A 8 11.82 -22.41 14.91
N LYS A 9 11.49 -23.32 15.84
CA LYS A 9 10.70 -23.05 17.06
C LYS A 9 11.16 -21.82 17.83
N ASN A 10 12.44 -21.75 18.17
CA ASN A 10 13.00 -20.64 18.95
C ASN A 10 12.94 -19.31 18.18
N ARG A 11 13.18 -19.33 16.86
CA ARG A 11 13.12 -18.13 16.02
C ARG A 11 11.69 -17.64 15.84
N ILE A 12 10.72 -18.54 15.68
CA ILE A 12 9.29 -18.22 15.60
C ILE A 12 8.86 -17.48 16.87
N LEU A 13 9.22 -17.98 18.05
CA LEU A 13 8.88 -17.33 19.32
C LEU A 13 9.45 -15.91 19.42
N LYS A 14 10.74 -15.74 19.11
CA LYS A 14 11.39 -14.42 19.09
C LYS A 14 10.72 -13.45 18.11
N ARG A 15 10.35 -13.93 16.90
CA ARG A 15 9.67 -13.11 15.88
C ARG A 15 8.26 -12.73 16.28
N ARG A 16 7.52 -13.60 16.98
CA ARG A 16 6.18 -13.29 17.50
C ARG A 16 6.23 -12.14 18.50
N ILE A 17 7.16 -12.19 19.46
CA ILE A 17 7.35 -11.10 20.43
C ILE A 17 7.70 -9.80 19.70
N ALA A 18 8.64 -9.84 18.74
CA ALA A 18 9.03 -8.66 17.98
C ALA A 18 7.88 -8.05 17.18
N ARG A 19 7.02 -8.88 16.54
CA ARG A 19 5.83 -8.40 15.82
C ARG A 19 4.81 -7.79 16.78
N ALA A 20 4.55 -8.40 17.93
CA ALA A 20 3.62 -7.87 18.92
C ALA A 20 4.07 -6.48 19.46
N ILE A 21 5.38 -6.32 19.72
CA ILE A 21 5.96 -5.03 20.12
C ILE A 21 5.79 -3.99 18.99
N PHE A 22 6.06 -4.39 17.74
CA PHE A 22 5.93 -3.50 16.58
C PHE A 22 4.47 -3.08 16.33
N GLU A 23 3.52 -4.00 16.38
CA GLU A 23 2.09 -3.74 16.23
C GLU A 23 1.58 -2.78 17.32
N LYS A 24 1.97 -3.02 18.59
CA LYS A 24 1.62 -2.13 19.71
C LYS A 24 2.22 -0.73 19.55
N ARG A 25 3.45 -0.63 19.05
CA ARG A 25 4.15 0.66 18.89
C ARG A 25 3.60 1.51 17.75
N TYR A 26 3.29 0.89 16.60
CA TYR A 26 2.94 1.61 15.37
C TYR A 26 1.45 1.57 15.04
N ASN A 27 0.61 1.00 15.92
CA ASN A 27 -0.85 0.90 15.77
C ASN A 27 -1.28 0.55 14.34
N LEU A 28 -0.69 -0.53 13.80
CA LEU A 28 -0.87 -0.90 12.40
C LEU A 28 -2.34 -1.20 12.10
N PRO A 29 -2.92 -0.62 11.03
CA PRO A 29 -4.30 -0.90 10.66
C PRO A 29 -4.43 -2.36 10.19
N LYS A 30 -5.46 -3.06 10.67
CA LYS A 30 -5.75 -4.45 10.27
C LYS A 30 -6.15 -4.57 8.80
N GLN A 31 -6.76 -3.53 8.25
CA GLN A 31 -7.20 -3.47 6.87
C GLN A 31 -6.36 -2.48 6.05
N ARG A 32 -6.20 -2.79 4.77
CA ARG A 32 -5.51 -1.90 3.84
C ARG A 32 -6.37 -0.68 3.54
N LYS A 33 -5.76 0.51 3.54
CA LYS A 33 -6.40 1.73 3.06
C LYS A 33 -6.59 1.65 1.54
N PRO A 34 -7.64 2.27 0.97
CA PRO A 34 -7.86 2.32 -0.48
C PRO A 34 -6.72 3.03 -1.22
N TYR A 35 -6.07 3.98 -0.55
CA TYR A 35 -4.85 4.67 -1.00
C TYR A 35 -3.99 5.03 0.22
N ILE A 36 -2.69 5.23 0.00
CA ILE A 36 -1.73 5.48 1.10
C ILE A 36 -1.69 6.98 1.46
N HIS A 37 -1.79 7.86 0.47
CA HIS A 37 -1.63 9.31 0.63
C HIS A 37 -2.75 10.07 -0.07
N GLU A 38 -3.41 10.96 0.68
CA GLU A 38 -4.52 11.78 0.16
C GLU A 38 -4.09 12.64 -1.03
N SER A 39 -2.95 13.32 -0.93
CA SER A 39 -2.43 14.18 -2.00
C SER A 39 -2.22 13.43 -3.32
N ARG A 40 -1.79 12.15 -3.26
CA ARG A 40 -1.61 11.30 -4.44
C ARG A 40 -2.94 10.86 -5.03
N HIS A 41 -3.92 10.56 -4.18
CA HIS A 41 -5.27 10.24 -4.62
C HIS A 41 -5.90 11.42 -5.36
N VAL A 42 -5.89 12.60 -4.74
CA VAL A 42 -6.37 13.85 -5.34
C VAL A 42 -5.63 14.16 -6.65
N HIS A 43 -4.32 13.98 -6.69
CA HIS A 43 -3.53 14.14 -7.92
C HIS A 43 -4.04 13.20 -9.03
N ALA A 44 -4.20 11.91 -8.75
CA ALA A 44 -4.70 10.94 -9.72
C ALA A 44 -6.13 11.23 -10.20
N MET A 45 -6.99 11.80 -9.34
CA MET A 45 -8.36 12.19 -9.70
C MET A 45 -8.39 13.41 -10.63
N ARG A 46 -7.51 14.39 -10.43
CA ARG A 46 -7.46 15.63 -11.24
C ARG A 46 -6.75 15.47 -12.59
N ARG A 47 -6.04 14.37 -12.82
CA ARG A 47 -5.32 14.16 -14.09
C ARG A 47 -6.31 14.01 -15.26
N PRO A 48 -6.06 14.69 -16.40
CA PRO A 48 -6.92 14.57 -17.57
C PRO A 48 -6.83 13.16 -18.16
N ARG A 49 -7.96 12.66 -18.66
CA ARG A 49 -8.13 11.29 -19.15
C ARG A 49 -8.67 11.29 -20.58
N GLY A 50 -8.26 10.30 -21.35
CA GLY A 50 -8.89 10.00 -22.64
C GLY A 50 -10.18 9.18 -22.46
N PRO A 51 -10.92 8.91 -23.55
CA PRO A 51 -12.21 8.20 -23.51
C PRO A 51 -12.14 6.79 -22.91
N GLY A 52 -10.97 6.16 -22.89
CA GLY A 52 -10.74 4.85 -22.25
C GLY A 52 -10.30 4.92 -20.77
N GLY A 53 -10.41 6.08 -20.12
CA GLY A 53 -10.03 6.25 -18.70
C GLY A 53 -8.53 6.27 -18.42
N ARG A 54 -7.69 6.03 -19.44
CA ARG A 54 -6.23 6.18 -19.36
C ARG A 54 -5.87 7.67 -19.21
N PHE A 55 -4.81 7.94 -18.45
CA PHE A 55 -4.28 9.30 -18.39
C PHE A 55 -3.74 9.72 -19.75
N LEU A 56 -3.94 10.98 -20.11
CA LEU A 56 -3.35 11.55 -21.31
C LEU A 56 -1.83 11.66 -21.15
N ASN A 57 -1.11 11.38 -22.24
CA ASN A 57 0.33 11.62 -22.31
C ASN A 57 0.61 13.12 -22.47
N THR A 58 1.83 13.56 -22.18
CA THR A 58 2.24 14.97 -22.27
C THR A 58 1.94 15.58 -23.64
N ASN A 59 2.14 14.83 -24.73
CA ASN A 59 1.84 15.27 -26.09
C ASN A 59 0.33 15.45 -26.33
N ASP A 60 -0.51 14.54 -25.81
CA ASP A 60 -1.96 14.60 -25.96
C ASP A 60 -2.58 15.71 -25.10
N THR A 61 -2.02 15.97 -23.92
CA THR A 61 -2.47 17.07 -23.07
C THR A 61 -2.25 18.45 -23.68
N ALA A 62 -1.24 18.62 -24.53
CA ALA A 62 -1.00 19.88 -25.23
C ALA A 62 -2.06 20.13 -26.32
N ASN A 63 -2.50 19.08 -27.02
CA ASN A 63 -3.58 19.16 -28.00
C ASN A 63 -4.97 19.32 -27.35
N ALA A 64 -5.21 18.72 -26.17
CA ALA A 64 -6.47 18.87 -25.45
C ALA A 64 -6.65 20.21 -24.71
N ARG A 65 -5.58 20.99 -24.55
CA ARG A 65 -5.59 22.34 -23.95
C ARG A 65 -5.63 23.47 -24.99
N ARG A 66 -5.43 23.15 -26.26
CA ARG A 66 -5.73 24.04 -27.39
C ARG A 66 -7.24 24.05 -27.61
#